data_AF-A0A9Q1MCB7-F1
#
_entry.id   AF-A0A9Q1MCB7-F1
#
_cell.length_a   1.000
_cell.length_b   1.000
_cell.length_c   1.000
_cell.angle_alpha   90.00
_cell.angle_beta   90.00
_cell.angle_gamma   90.00
#
_symmetry.space_group_name_H-M   'P 1'
#
loop_
_entity.id
_entity.type
_entity.pdbx_description
1 polymer ?
#
loop_
_entity_poly.entity_id
_entity_poly.type
_entity_poly.pdbx_seq_one_letter_code
_entity_poly.pdbx_strand_id
1 'polypeptide(L)'
;MHRGGNSKKRYWVGDLSEKGVRKCIESFSAATSPEMPPKIFYDIFFLQKPMEDKIREIHPDCIFYDMYFPWTVDIAEELKISRILFNQSNYTYNSILHNLKVYKPQEKLELNFHRSFLVHGLPDKRVFKLSQLTDDLRKATDDEKTSFDALLDQVRDSEVRSYDIVQDIFYEPEPAYADYY
;
A
#
# COMPACT_ATOMS: atom_id res chain seq x y z
N MET A 1 11.74 5.33 -50.26
CA MET A 1 12.41 5.94 -49.08
C MET A 1 11.60 5.62 -47.85
N HIS A 2 12.22 4.92 -46.90
CA HIS A 2 11.67 4.51 -45.60
C HIS A 2 11.61 5.68 -44.61
N ARG A 3 10.60 5.64 -43.73
CA ARG A 3 10.64 5.56 -42.24
C ARG A 3 9.28 6.08 -41.74
N GLY A 4 8.41 5.33 -41.07
CA GLY A 4 8.62 4.22 -40.16
C GLY A 4 8.86 4.77 -38.76
N GLY A 5 7.81 4.88 -37.95
CA GLY A 5 7.86 5.38 -36.57
C GLY A 5 6.63 4.98 -35.77
N ASN A 6 6.41 3.67 -35.65
CA ASN A 6 5.33 3.10 -34.86
C ASN A 6 5.79 3.03 -33.39
N SER A 7 5.36 3.98 -32.56
CA SER A 7 5.62 3.99 -31.12
C SER A 7 4.76 2.91 -30.44
N LYS A 8 5.29 1.70 -30.34
CA LYS A 8 4.74 0.68 -29.45
C LYS A 8 5.16 1.03 -28.01
N LYS A 9 4.22 1.54 -27.22
CA LYS A 9 4.29 1.49 -25.75
C LYS A 9 4.48 0.01 -25.37
N ARG A 10 5.66 -0.36 -24.88
CA ARG A 10 5.93 -1.69 -24.35
C ARG A 10 5.56 -1.67 -22.87
N TYR A 11 4.41 -2.23 -22.54
CA TYR A 11 4.16 -2.71 -21.20
C TYR A 11 4.90 -4.04 -21.07
N TRP A 12 5.78 -4.16 -20.08
CA TRP A 12 6.42 -5.43 -19.75
C TRP A 12 5.47 -6.19 -18.82
N VAL A 13 4.75 -7.16 -19.39
CA VAL A 13 4.20 -8.27 -18.61
C VAL A 13 5.22 -9.39 -18.80
N GLY A 14 5.93 -9.77 -17.73
CA GLY A 14 6.81 -10.92 -17.77
C GLY A 14 5.96 -12.18 -17.91
N ASP A 15 6.06 -12.87 -19.04
CA ASP A 15 5.38 -14.15 -19.25
C ASP A 15 6.24 -15.26 -18.61
N LEU A 16 5.79 -15.80 -17.48
CA LEU A 16 6.43 -16.92 -16.78
C LEU A 16 5.83 -18.29 -17.19
N SER A 17 5.05 -18.37 -18.27
CA SER A 17 4.32 -19.59 -18.60
C SER A 17 5.01 -20.48 -19.65
N GLU A 18 6.09 -21.16 -19.26
CA GLU A 18 6.47 -22.41 -19.94
C GLU A 18 6.82 -23.52 -18.96
N LYS A 19 6.20 -24.69 -19.18
CA LYS A 19 6.43 -26.02 -18.56
C LYS A 19 5.52 -26.45 -17.40
N GLY A 20 4.21 -26.62 -17.65
CA GLY A 20 3.38 -27.56 -16.87
C GLY A 20 3.29 -27.33 -15.35
N VAL A 21 3.71 -26.16 -14.86
CA VAL A 21 3.68 -25.75 -13.47
C VAL A 21 2.28 -25.24 -13.15
N ARG A 22 1.81 -25.46 -11.91
CA ARG A 22 0.61 -24.82 -11.34
C ARG A 22 0.46 -23.40 -11.88
N LYS A 23 -0.73 -23.06 -12.40
CA LYS A 23 -1.06 -21.74 -12.97
C LYS A 23 -0.36 -20.64 -12.17
N CYS A 24 0.58 -19.92 -12.79
CA CYS A 24 1.29 -18.83 -12.14
C CYS A 24 0.24 -17.79 -11.72
N ILE A 25 0.17 -17.48 -10.42
CA ILE A 25 -0.76 -16.50 -9.89
C ILE A 25 -0.01 -15.18 -9.80
N GLU A 26 -0.17 -14.35 -10.82
CA GLU A 26 0.55 -13.08 -10.97
C GLU A 26 -0.29 -11.86 -10.56
N SER A 27 -1.49 -12.09 -10.03
CA SER A 27 -2.42 -11.03 -9.64
C SER A 27 -3.21 -11.40 -8.39
N PHE A 28 -3.42 -10.42 -7.50
CA PHE A 28 -4.32 -10.54 -6.36
C PHE A 28 -5.74 -10.91 -6.77
N SER A 29 -6.23 -10.45 -7.94
CA SER A 29 -7.57 -10.78 -8.43
C SER A 29 -7.74 -12.25 -8.83
N ALA A 30 -6.63 -12.97 -9.03
CA ALA A 30 -6.64 -14.39 -9.32
C ALA A 30 -6.54 -15.25 -8.04
N ALA A 31 -6.44 -14.64 -6.86
CA ALA A 31 -6.42 -15.36 -5.59
C ALA A 31 -7.80 -15.99 -5.31
N THR A 32 -7.82 -17.30 -5.06
CA THR A 32 -9.04 -18.05 -4.77
C THR A 32 -9.16 -18.48 -3.31
N SER A 33 -8.17 -18.15 -2.47
CA SER A 33 -8.18 -18.47 -1.04
C SER A 33 -7.51 -17.37 -0.20
N PRO A 34 -7.85 -17.23 1.10
CA PRO A 34 -7.28 -16.21 1.99
C PRO A 34 -5.76 -16.33 2.19
N GLU A 35 -5.18 -17.50 1.97
CA GLU A 35 -3.74 -17.76 2.16
C GLU A 35 -2.89 -17.37 0.93
N MET A 36 -3.53 -17.03 -0.20
CA MET A 36 -2.83 -16.66 -1.43
C MET A 36 -2.32 -15.22 -1.44
N PRO A 37 -3.10 -14.19 -1.05
CA PRO A 37 -2.63 -12.80 -1.09
C PRO A 37 -1.32 -12.56 -0.33
N PRO A 38 -1.10 -13.10 0.89
CA PRO A 38 0.19 -12.93 1.57
C PRO A 38 1.37 -13.55 0.81
N LYS A 39 1.15 -14.60 0.03
CA LYS A 39 2.20 -15.25 -0.80
C LYS A 39 2.51 -14.43 -2.04
N ILE A 40 1.48 -13.99 -2.77
CA ILE A 40 1.63 -13.08 -3.92
C ILE A 40 2.39 -11.82 -3.47
N PHE A 41 2.03 -11.32 -2.29
CA PHE A 41 2.70 -10.19 -1.67
C PHE A 41 4.19 -10.45 -1.40
N TYR A 42 4.51 -11.60 -0.81
CA TYR A 42 5.88 -12.02 -0.57
C TYR A 42 6.67 -12.20 -1.87
N ASP A 43 6.01 -12.70 -2.93
CA ASP A 43 6.63 -12.90 -4.24
C ASP A 43 7.03 -11.57 -4.90
N ILE A 44 6.30 -10.48 -4.64
CA ILE A 44 6.68 -9.12 -5.09
C ILE A 44 8.05 -8.72 -4.55
N PHE A 45 8.42 -9.12 -3.32
CA PHE A 45 9.73 -8.80 -2.77
C PHE A 45 10.87 -9.53 -3.46
N PHE A 46 10.65 -10.71 -4.03
CA PHE A 46 11.68 -11.35 -4.85
C PHE A 46 11.97 -10.57 -6.14
N LEU A 47 11.06 -9.70 -6.57
CA LEU A 47 11.26 -8.81 -7.70
C LEU A 47 12.06 -7.55 -7.36
N GLN A 48 12.35 -7.27 -6.09
CA GLN A 48 13.05 -6.05 -5.68
C GLN A 48 14.36 -5.87 -6.43
N LYS A 49 15.29 -6.83 -6.32
CA LYS A 49 16.61 -6.71 -6.95
C LYS A 49 16.56 -6.53 -8.48
N PRO A 50 15.82 -7.36 -9.25
CA PRO A 50 15.73 -7.15 -10.69
C PRO A 50 15.04 -5.83 -11.06
N MET A 51 14.06 -5.35 -10.27
CA MET A 51 13.45 -4.05 -10.49
C MET A 51 14.41 -2.90 -10.20
N GLU A 52 15.17 -2.96 -9.10
CA GLU A 52 16.19 -1.96 -8.78
C GLU A 52 17.24 -1.84 -9.88
N ASP A 53 17.77 -2.97 -10.36
CA ASP A 53 18.76 -2.99 -11.44
C ASP A 53 18.17 -2.37 -12.71
N LYS A 54 16.88 -2.62 -12.98
CA LYS A 54 16.20 -2.02 -14.13
C LYS A 54 15.97 -0.52 -13.96
N ILE A 55 15.63 -0.05 -12.76
CA ILE A 55 15.48 1.37 -12.45
C ILE A 55 16.81 2.09 -12.63
N ARG A 56 17.94 1.51 -12.17
CA ARG A 56 19.29 2.05 -12.41
C ARG A 56 19.61 2.14 -13.91
N GLU A 57 19.23 1.13 -14.69
CA GLU A 57 19.45 1.13 -16.14
C GLU A 57 18.62 2.21 -16.87
N ILE A 58 17.34 2.36 -16.50
CA ILE A 58 16.43 3.33 -17.12
C ILE A 58 16.77 4.75 -16.69
N HIS A 59 17.23 4.92 -15.45
CA HIS A 59 17.55 6.21 -14.83
C HIS A 59 16.41 7.25 -14.97
N PRO A 60 15.20 6.95 -14.45
CA PRO A 60 14.04 7.84 -14.57
C PRO A 60 14.22 9.11 -13.75
N ASP A 61 13.52 10.19 -14.12
CA ASP A 61 13.51 11.43 -13.32
C ASP A 61 12.65 11.32 -12.04
N CYS A 62 11.73 10.36 -11.99
CA CYS A 62 10.80 10.15 -10.89
C CYS A 62 10.31 8.69 -10.84
N ILE A 63 10.06 8.18 -9.64
CA ILE A 63 9.38 6.90 -9.40
C ILE A 63 7.97 7.17 -8.88
N PHE A 64 6.96 6.66 -9.60
CA PHE A 64 5.60 6.50 -9.08
C PHE A 64 5.48 5.09 -8.49
N TYR A 65 5.12 4.99 -7.21
CA TYR A 65 5.08 3.71 -6.52
C TYR A 65 3.74 3.48 -5.82
N ASP A 66 3.39 2.21 -5.64
CA ASP A 66 2.30 1.76 -4.77
C ASP A 66 2.85 1.42 -3.37
N MET A 67 2.04 1.56 -2.32
CA MET A 67 2.43 1.30 -0.92
C MET A 67 3.14 -0.05 -0.70
N TYR A 68 2.91 -1.02 -1.57
CA TYR A 68 3.53 -2.34 -1.56
C TYR A 68 4.99 -2.41 -2.02
N PHE A 69 5.56 -1.29 -2.48
CA PHE A 69 6.97 -1.18 -2.87
C PHE A 69 7.73 -0.20 -1.98
N PRO A 70 7.74 -0.39 -0.64
CA PRO A 70 8.39 0.56 0.27
C PRO A 70 9.90 0.68 0.01
N TRP A 71 10.54 -0.38 -0.48
CA TRP A 71 11.95 -0.43 -0.83
C TRP A 71 12.37 0.54 -1.94
N THR A 72 11.41 1.06 -2.73
CA THR A 72 11.71 2.04 -3.80
C THR A 72 12.28 3.36 -3.26
N VAL A 73 12.13 3.62 -1.95
CA VAL A 73 12.71 4.79 -1.28
C VAL A 73 14.22 4.82 -1.35
N ASP A 74 14.88 3.68 -1.14
CA ASP A 74 16.34 3.63 -1.05
C ASP A 74 16.99 3.86 -2.42
N ILE A 75 16.39 3.32 -3.49
CA ILE A 75 16.87 3.56 -4.86
C ILE A 75 16.55 4.98 -5.35
N ALA A 76 15.44 5.57 -4.93
CA ALA A 76 15.14 6.96 -5.26
C ALA A 76 16.18 7.90 -4.64
N GLU A 77 16.55 7.67 -3.38
CA GLU A 77 17.62 8.41 -2.69
C GLU A 77 19.00 8.16 -3.31
N GLU A 78 19.33 6.91 -3.66
CA GLU A 78 20.56 6.53 -4.36
C GLU A 78 20.73 7.32 -5.66
N LEU A 79 19.67 7.37 -6.49
CA LEU A 79 19.67 8.03 -7.78
C LEU A 79 19.41 9.54 -7.69
N LYS A 80 19.04 10.05 -6.51
CA LYS A 80 18.65 11.44 -6.25
C LYS A 80 17.47 11.92 -7.11
N ILE A 81 16.44 11.08 -7.20
CA ILE A 81 15.24 11.33 -8.00
C ILE A 81 14.00 11.40 -7.11
N SER A 82 12.95 12.07 -7.59
CA SER A 82 11.70 12.16 -6.82
C SER A 82 10.99 10.81 -6.73
N ARG A 83 10.31 10.60 -5.61
CA ARG A 83 9.48 9.41 -5.38
C ARG A 83 8.10 9.85 -4.90
N ILE A 84 7.07 9.45 -5.64
CA ILE A 84 5.69 9.91 -5.43
C ILE A 84 4.81 8.69 -5.15
N LEU A 85 4.11 8.71 -4.02
CA LEU A 85 3.16 7.66 -3.66
C LEU A 85 1.92 7.82 -4.53
N PHE A 86 1.49 6.75 -5.19
CA PHE A 86 0.17 6.66 -5.78
C PHE A 86 -0.78 5.99 -4.77
N ASN A 87 -1.61 6.79 -4.11
CA ASN A 87 -2.55 6.29 -3.10
C ASN A 87 -3.96 6.18 -3.70
N GLN A 88 -4.46 4.95 -3.79
CA GLN A 88 -5.82 4.67 -4.27
C GLN A 88 -6.86 4.71 -3.14
N SER A 89 -6.43 4.86 -1.89
CA SER A 89 -7.33 4.97 -0.75
C SER A 89 -7.92 6.37 -0.63
N ASN A 90 -9.17 6.49 -0.19
CA ASN A 90 -9.85 7.78 -0.05
C ASN A 90 -9.47 8.54 1.23
N TYR A 91 -9.78 9.84 1.30
CA TYR A 91 -9.44 10.68 2.45
C TYR A 91 -10.10 10.19 3.74
N THR A 92 -11.35 9.75 3.65
CA THR A 92 -12.09 9.20 4.81
C THR A 92 -11.37 8.00 5.43
N TYR A 93 -10.98 7.03 4.60
CA TYR A 93 -10.29 5.82 5.03
C TYR A 93 -8.95 6.17 5.70
N ASN A 94 -8.12 6.98 5.03
CA ASN A 94 -6.80 7.33 5.56
C ASN A 94 -6.92 8.10 6.88
N SER A 95 -7.88 9.03 6.98
CA SER A 95 -8.16 9.79 8.20
C SER A 95 -8.59 8.89 9.36
N ILE A 96 -9.51 7.96 9.11
CA ILE A 96 -9.95 6.99 10.12
C ILE A 96 -8.79 6.10 10.55
N LEU A 97 -8.02 5.56 9.60
CA LEU A 97 -6.89 4.68 9.86
C LEU A 97 -5.81 5.39 10.69
N HIS A 98 -5.50 6.63 10.36
CA HIS A 98 -4.56 7.46 11.13
C HIS A 98 -5.02 7.62 12.58
N ASN A 99 -6.28 8.01 12.80
CA ASN A 99 -6.81 8.21 14.15
C ASN A 99 -6.87 6.91 14.96
N LEU A 100 -7.19 5.77 14.33
CA LEU A 100 -7.16 4.45 14.97
C LEU A 100 -5.74 4.05 15.38
N LYS A 101 -4.72 4.39 14.59
CA LYS A 101 -3.31 4.07 14.87
C LYS A 101 -2.70 4.99 15.94
N VAL A 102 -3.03 6.28 15.91
CA VAL A 102 -2.45 7.29 16.82
C VAL A 102 -3.12 7.28 18.19
N TYR A 103 -4.47 7.31 18.22
CA TYR A 103 -5.21 7.47 19.48
C TYR A 103 -5.67 6.15 20.09
N LYS A 104 -5.68 5.07 19.28
CA LYS A 104 -5.98 3.70 19.70
C LYS A 104 -7.23 3.56 20.58
N PRO A 105 -8.38 4.19 20.23
CA PRO A 105 -9.59 4.12 21.05
C PRO A 105 -10.08 2.68 21.28
N GLN A 106 -9.75 1.77 20.38
CA GLN A 106 -10.07 0.35 20.44
C GLN A 106 -9.38 -0.41 21.59
N GLU A 107 -8.19 0.02 22.03
CA GLU A 107 -7.43 -0.65 23.11
C GLU A 107 -8.04 -0.43 24.50
N LYS A 108 -8.84 0.63 24.66
CA LYS A 108 -9.49 0.98 25.95
C LYS A 108 -10.77 0.19 26.21
N LEU A 109 -11.18 -0.66 25.26
CA LEU A 109 -12.38 -1.47 25.40
C LEU A 109 -12.02 -2.75 26.14
N GLU A 110 -12.70 -3.02 27.25
CA GLU A 110 -12.78 -4.40 27.78
C GLU A 110 -13.16 -5.35 26.64
N LEU A 111 -12.64 -6.59 26.67
CA LEU A 111 -12.64 -7.67 25.65
C LEU A 111 -14.02 -8.10 25.05
N ASN A 112 -15.00 -7.21 25.00
CA ASN A 112 -16.31 -7.41 24.42
C ASN A 112 -16.36 -6.86 22.99
N PHE A 113 -16.27 -7.77 22.02
CA PHE A 113 -16.32 -7.49 20.59
C PHE A 113 -17.62 -6.81 20.10
N HIS A 114 -18.69 -6.83 20.90
CA HIS A 114 -19.96 -6.20 20.54
C HIS A 114 -20.02 -4.72 20.94
N ARG A 115 -19.07 -4.22 21.76
CA ARG A 115 -19.04 -2.81 22.13
C ARG A 115 -18.60 -1.96 20.94
N SER A 116 -19.31 -0.84 20.79
CA SER A 116 -18.99 0.17 19.78
C SER A 116 -18.18 1.28 20.43
N PHE A 117 -17.29 1.90 19.66
CA PHE A 117 -16.46 3.02 20.09
C PHE A 117 -16.46 4.12 19.03
N LEU A 118 -16.22 5.35 19.49
CA LEU A 118 -16.13 6.53 18.65
C LEU A 118 -14.67 6.73 18.22
N VAL A 119 -14.46 7.01 16.93
CA VAL A 119 -13.17 7.53 16.44
C VAL A 119 -13.22 9.04 16.56
N HIS A 120 -12.44 9.58 17.50
CA HIS A 120 -12.36 11.01 17.75
C HIS A 120 -11.54 11.72 16.66
N GLY A 121 -11.68 13.05 16.58
CA GLY A 121 -10.85 13.88 15.72
C GLY A 121 -11.29 13.96 14.26
N LEU A 122 -12.32 13.23 13.83
CA LEU A 122 -12.79 13.23 12.44
C LEU A 122 -13.79 14.36 12.15
N PRO A 123 -13.96 14.75 10.87
CA PRO A 123 -14.95 15.74 10.44
C PRO A 123 -16.40 15.41 10.83
N ASP A 124 -16.74 14.13 10.91
CA ASP A 124 -18.04 13.64 11.35
C ASP A 124 -17.95 12.47 12.35
N LYS A 125 -19.08 12.17 12.98
CA LYS A 125 -19.15 11.15 14.03
C LYS A 125 -19.07 9.74 13.44
N ARG A 126 -17.91 9.09 13.56
CA ARG A 126 -17.73 7.69 13.13
C ARG A 126 -17.67 6.71 14.30
N VAL A 127 -18.59 5.74 14.29
CA VAL A 127 -18.69 4.70 15.32
C VAL A 127 -18.37 3.35 14.71
N PHE A 128 -17.45 2.61 15.34
CA PHE A 128 -17.00 1.29 14.90
C PHE A 128 -17.17 0.25 16.00
N LYS A 129 -17.30 -1.01 15.60
CA LYS A 129 -17.15 -2.18 16.48
C LYS A 129 -15.76 -2.78 16.32
N LEU A 130 -15.25 -3.43 17.36
CA LEU A 130 -14.00 -4.18 17.27
C LEU A 130 -14.02 -5.23 16.15
N SER A 131 -15.17 -5.82 15.86
CA SER A 131 -15.33 -6.81 14.78
C SER A 131 -15.23 -6.22 13.36
N GLN A 132 -15.24 -4.90 13.20
CA GLN A 132 -15.08 -4.22 11.91
C GLN A 132 -13.63 -3.83 11.63
N LEU A 133 -12.74 -3.97 12.62
CA LEU A 133 -11.32 -3.69 12.46
C LEU A 133 -10.59 -4.91 11.89
N THR A 134 -9.55 -4.63 11.11
CA THR A 134 -8.59 -5.64 10.66
C THR A 134 -7.77 -6.16 11.84
N ASP A 135 -7.23 -7.37 11.71
CA ASP A 135 -6.52 -8.02 12.81
C ASP A 135 -5.33 -7.20 13.33
N ASP A 136 -4.59 -6.51 12.46
CA ASP A 136 -3.49 -5.61 12.83
C ASP A 136 -3.93 -4.47 13.76
N LEU A 137 -5.17 -3.99 13.64
CA LEU A 137 -5.72 -2.94 14.49
C LEU A 137 -6.34 -3.48 15.80
N ARG A 138 -6.61 -4.79 15.87
CA ARG A 138 -7.16 -5.44 17.07
C ARG A 138 -6.08 -6.02 17.99
N LYS A 139 -4.91 -6.36 17.44
CA LYS A 139 -3.79 -6.91 18.21
C LYS A 139 -3.40 -5.96 19.34
N ALA A 140 -3.09 -6.54 20.50
CA ALA A 140 -2.51 -5.77 21.60
C ALA A 140 -1.07 -5.39 21.25
N THR A 141 -0.54 -4.32 21.84
CA THR A 141 0.86 -3.89 21.66
C THR A 141 1.90 -4.95 22.01
N ASP A 142 1.51 -5.98 22.77
CA ASP A 142 2.37 -7.05 23.27
C ASP A 142 2.32 -8.33 22.41
N ASP A 143 1.51 -8.35 21.34
CA ASP A 143 1.45 -9.48 20.41
C ASP A 143 2.74 -9.58 19.58
N GLU A 144 3.17 -10.81 19.25
CA GLU A 144 4.34 -11.02 18.41
C GLU A 144 4.16 -10.35 17.03
N LYS A 145 5.13 -9.49 16.66
CA LYS A 145 5.16 -8.85 15.33
C LYS A 145 5.28 -9.92 14.25
N THR A 146 4.34 -9.92 13.32
CA THR A 146 4.38 -10.74 12.11
C THR A 146 5.23 -10.06 11.03
N SER A 147 5.64 -10.83 10.01
CA SER A 147 6.30 -10.26 8.82
C SER A 147 5.44 -9.20 8.11
N PHE A 148 4.12 -9.32 8.20
CA PHE A 148 3.19 -8.33 7.66
C PHE A 148 3.19 -7.04 8.48
N ASP A 149 3.29 -7.14 9.82
CA ASP A 149 3.41 -5.96 10.69
C ASP A 149 4.73 -5.21 10.41
N ALA A 150 5.84 -5.93 10.23
CA ALA A 150 7.14 -5.33 9.87
C ALA A 150 7.11 -4.62 8.51
N LEU A 151 6.41 -5.20 7.53
CA LEU A 151 6.14 -4.54 6.25
C LEU A 151 5.35 -3.24 6.45
N LEU A 152 4.26 -3.26 7.22
CA LEU A 152 3.45 -2.06 7.44
C LEU A 152 4.25 -0.94 8.10
N ASP A 153 5.19 -1.28 8.97
CA ASP A 153 6.18 -0.34 9.51
C ASP A 153 7.07 0.23 8.39
N GLN A 154 7.61 -0.60 7.49
CA GLN A 154 8.38 -0.13 6.33
C GLN A 154 7.59 0.77 5.40
N VAL A 155 6.31 0.46 5.15
CA VAL A 155 5.43 1.31 4.33
C VAL A 155 5.37 2.72 4.93
N ARG A 156 5.06 2.80 6.23
CA ARG A 156 4.96 4.08 6.96
C ARG A 156 6.28 4.85 6.97
N ASP A 157 7.38 4.17 7.26
CA ASP A 157 8.71 4.78 7.32
C ASP A 157 9.18 5.26 5.93
N SER A 158 8.77 4.56 4.87
CA SER A 158 9.06 4.99 3.50
C SER A 158 8.19 6.19 3.10
N GLU A 159 6.92 6.23 3.48
CA GLU A 159 5.96 7.28 3.07
C GLU A 159 6.44 8.67 3.48
N VAL A 160 6.97 8.83 4.70
CA VAL A 160 7.52 10.11 5.19
C VAL A 160 8.79 10.57 4.44
N ARG A 161 9.44 9.67 3.70
CA ARG A 161 10.61 9.93 2.85
C ARG A 161 10.23 10.16 1.38
N SER A 162 8.94 10.12 1.05
CA SER A 162 8.46 10.44 -0.30
C SER A 162 8.39 11.94 -0.52
N TYR A 163 8.55 12.35 -1.78
CA TYR A 163 8.45 13.75 -2.17
C TYR A 163 7.01 14.26 -2.08
N ASP A 164 6.04 13.45 -2.52
CA ASP A 164 4.62 13.80 -2.53
C ASP A 164 3.72 12.55 -2.59
N ILE A 165 2.42 12.76 -2.44
CA ILE A 165 1.37 11.76 -2.58
C ILE A 165 0.39 12.23 -3.66
N VAL A 166 0.19 11.41 -4.68
CA VAL A 166 -0.89 11.56 -5.65
C VAL A 166 -2.03 10.67 -5.24
N GLN A 167 -3.20 11.26 -5.04
CA GLN A 167 -4.40 10.54 -4.64
C GLN A 167 -5.37 10.38 -5.81
N ASP A 168 -5.82 9.15 -6.07
CA ASP A 168 -6.74 8.84 -7.16
C ASP A 168 -8.21 9.08 -6.75
N ILE A 169 -8.50 10.29 -6.28
CA ILE A 169 -9.82 10.70 -5.82
C ILE A 169 -10.11 12.15 -6.20
N PHE A 170 -11.40 12.44 -6.38
CA PHE A 170 -11.89 13.80 -6.53
C PHE A 170 -12.11 14.45 -5.16
N TYR A 171 -12.07 15.78 -5.11
CA TYR A 171 -12.30 16.54 -3.89
C TYR A 171 -13.79 16.55 -3.50
N GLU A 172 -14.65 16.73 -4.50
CA GLU A 172 -16.09 16.97 -4.37
C GLU A 172 -16.87 15.88 -3.59
N PRO A 173 -16.52 14.59 -3.65
CA PRO A 173 -17.21 13.56 -2.87
C PRO A 173 -16.95 13.62 -1.36
N GLU A 174 -15.79 14.12 -0.91
CA GLU A 174 -15.36 14.08 0.50
C GLU A 174 -14.65 15.38 0.95
N PRO A 175 -15.22 16.57 0.71
CA PRO A 175 -14.49 17.85 0.88
C PRO A 175 -14.01 18.08 2.31
N ALA A 176 -14.85 17.75 3.31
CA ALA A 176 -14.48 17.91 4.72
C ALA A 176 -13.35 16.98 5.16
N TYR A 177 -13.19 15.83 4.49
CA TYR A 177 -12.07 14.91 4.74
C TYR A 177 -10.83 15.28 3.94
N ALA A 178 -10.99 15.81 2.73
CA ALA A 178 -9.90 16.34 1.93
C ALA A 178 -9.21 17.52 2.62
N ASP A 179 -9.97 18.41 3.26
CA ASP A 179 -9.42 19.53 4.03
C ASP A 179 -8.80 19.09 5.37
N TYR A 180 -9.20 17.93 5.88
CA TYR A 180 -8.76 17.40 7.17
C TYR A 180 -7.45 16.60 7.08
N TYR A 181 -7.28 15.85 5.98
CA TYR A 181 -6.16 14.94 5.74
C TYR A 181 -4.85 15.70 5.51
#